data_AF-U2J497-F1
#
_entry.id   AF-U2J497-F1
#
_cell.length_a   1.000
_cell.length_b   1.000
_cell.length_c   1.000
_cell.angle_alpha   90.00
_cell.angle_beta   90.00
_cell.angle_gamma   90.00
#
_symmetry.space_group_name_H-M   'P 1'
#
loop_
_entity.id
_entity.type
_entity.pdbx_description
1 polymer ?
#
loop_
_entity_poly.entity_id
_entity_poly.type
_entity_poly.pdbx_seq_one_letter_code
_entity_poly.pdbx_strand_id
1 'polypeptide(L)' 'MCFFDRYDFATQIGYQQERNKLELEKEFYSTETDNIEKAIKDAQFNPGEIQRIARERYKMKKANEDVYVISEVDPD' A
#
# COMPACT_ATOMS: atom_id res chain seq x y z
N MET A 1 -5.53 7.22 44.73
CA MET A 1 -6.84 7.92 44.75
C MET A 1 -7.70 7.26 43.69
N CYS A 2 -8.34 6.14 44.06
CA CYS A 2 -9.08 5.30 43.12
C CYS A 2 -10.53 5.80 43.05
N PHE A 3 -10.79 6.77 42.16
CA PHE A 3 -12.15 7.03 41.72
C PHE A 3 -12.46 6.01 40.62
N PHE A 4 -13.24 5.00 40.97
CA PHE A 4 -13.76 4.01 40.01
C PHE A 4 -14.85 4.67 39.16
N ASP A 5 -14.46 5.48 38.18
CA ASP A 5 -15.37 5.82 37.10
C ASP A 5 -15.44 4.59 36.18
N ARG A 6 -16.61 3.94 36.11
CA ARG A 6 -16.83 2.77 35.23
C ARG A 6 -16.50 3.09 33.77
N TYR A 7 -16.57 4.36 33.38
CA TYR A 7 -16.19 4.80 32.05
C TYR A 7 -14.68 4.85 31.82
N ASP A 8 -13.84 4.99 32.85
CA ASP A 8 -12.38 5.16 32.69
C ASP A 8 -11.71 3.86 32.22
N PHE A 9 -12.10 2.71 32.79
CA PHE A 9 -11.50 1.41 32.44
C PHE A 9 -11.87 0.94 31.03
N ALA A 10 -13.14 1.08 30.63
CA ALA A 10 -13.58 0.74 29.27
C ALA A 10 -12.92 1.66 28.23
N THR A 11 -12.82 2.95 28.54
CA THR A 11 -12.15 3.94 27.69
C THR A 11 -10.65 3.66 27.57
N GLN A 12 -9.99 3.29 28.67
CA GLN A 12 -8.57 2.95 28.66
C GLN A 12 -8.28 1.67 27.87
N ILE A 13 -9.15 0.65 27.93
CA ILE A 13 -9.06 -0.53 27.06
C ILE A 13 -9.24 -0.12 25.58
N GLY A 14 -10.22 0.74 25.29
CA GLY A 14 -10.43 1.28 23.94
C GLY A 14 -9.18 1.98 23.40
N TYR A 15 -8.55 2.84 24.20
CA TYR A 15 -7.31 3.51 23.82
C TYR A 15 -6.15 2.53 23.62
N GLN A 16 -6.03 1.47 24.41
CA GLN A 16 -4.97 0.47 24.19
C GLN A 16 -5.20 -0.32 22.90
N GLN A 17 -6.45 -0.64 22.56
CA GLN A 17 -6.77 -1.28 21.27
C GLN A 17 -6.47 -0.36 20.09
N GLU A 18 -6.85 0.91 20.18
CA GLU A 18 -6.58 1.90 19.14
C GLU A 18 -5.07 2.12 18.96
N ARG A 19 -4.31 2.18 20.06
CA ARG A 19 -2.85 2.23 20.02
C ARG A 19 -2.24 1.02 19.32
N ASN A 20 -2.65 -0.19 19.68
CA ASN A 20 -2.16 -1.40 19.02
C ASN A 20 -2.52 -1.42 17.53
N LYS A 21 -3.71 -0.96 17.16
CA LYS A 21 -4.11 -0.85 15.76
C LYS A 21 -3.21 0.11 14.99
N LEU A 22 -2.94 1.30 15.55
CA LEU A 22 -2.05 2.29 14.94
C LEU A 22 -0.60 1.79 14.83
N GLU A 23 -0.11 1.04 15.83
CA GLU A 23 1.21 0.41 15.78
C GLU A 23 1.29 -0.65 14.68
N LEU A 24 0.27 -1.49 14.52
CA LEU A 24 0.19 -2.47 13.44
C LEU A 24 0.11 -1.80 12.05
N GLU A 25 -0.71 -0.76 11.90
CA GLU A 25 -0.78 0.01 10.65
C GLU A 25 0.57 0.63 10.32
N LYS A 26 1.27 1.19 11.31
CA LYS A 26 2.61 1.75 11.14
C LYS A 26 3.61 0.70 10.67
N GLU A 27 3.62 -0.48 11.30
CA GLU A 27 4.52 -1.58 10.93
C GLU A 27 4.22 -2.07 9.51
N PHE A 28 2.94 -2.20 9.15
CA PHE A 28 2.49 -2.56 7.81
C PHE A 28 2.99 -1.56 6.76
N TYR A 29 2.73 -0.26 6.94
CA TYR A 29 3.16 0.76 5.98
C TYR A 29 4.68 0.90 5.91
N SER A 30 5.39 0.73 7.03
CA SER A 30 6.86 0.71 7.03
C SER A 30 7.38 -0.44 6.17
N THR A 31 6.82 -1.64 6.34
CA THR A 31 7.20 -2.83 5.58
C THR A 31 6.86 -2.69 4.10
N GLU A 32 5.67 -2.17 3.78
CA GLU A 32 5.23 -1.90 2.42
C GLU A 32 6.17 -0.91 1.73
N THR A 33 6.57 0.15 2.43
CA THR A 33 7.49 1.18 1.91
C THR A 33 8.86 0.59 1.64
N ASP A 34 9.42 -0.18 2.57
CA ASP A 34 10.70 -0.89 2.38
C ASP A 34 10.65 -1.84 1.17
N ASN A 35 9.55 -2.56 1.00
CA ASN A 35 9.36 -3.48 -0.12
C ASN A 35 9.26 -2.72 -1.45
N ILE A 36 8.53 -1.59 -1.49
CA ILE A 36 8.44 -0.73 -2.66
C ILE A 36 9.81 -0.12 -2.98
N GLU A 37 10.55 0.36 -1.99
CA GLU A 37 11.88 0.94 -2.19
C GLU A 37 12.85 -0.10 -2.75
N LYS A 38 12.83 -1.33 -2.23
CA LYS A 38 13.60 -2.46 -2.80
C LYS A 38 13.18 -2.76 -4.24
N ALA A 39 11.88 -2.85 -4.50
CA ALA A 39 11.38 -3.08 -5.86
C ALA A 39 11.80 -1.96 -6.83
N ILE A 40 11.79 -0.69 -6.38
CA ILE A 40 12.28 0.45 -7.16
C ILE A 40 13.79 0.35 -7.39
N LYS A 41 14.58 0.00 -6.36
CA LYS A 41 16.04 -0.16 -6.50
C LYS A 41 16.37 -1.30 -7.47
N ASP A 42 15.77 -2.47 -7.28
CA ASP A 42 15.95 -3.62 -8.18
C ASP A 42 15.53 -3.27 -9.62
N ALA A 43 14.46 -2.51 -9.78
CA ALA A 43 14.04 -2.03 -11.09
C ALA A 43 15.02 -0.98 -11.66
N GLN A 44 15.55 -0.05 -10.85
CA GLN A 44 16.54 0.96 -11.28
C GLN A 44 17.80 0.37 -11.91
N PHE A 45 18.22 -0.83 -11.50
CA PHE A 45 19.37 -1.51 -12.09
C PHE A 45 19.10 -2.10 -13.48
N ASN A 46 17.83 -2.19 -13.92
CA ASN A 46 17.46 -2.65 -15.26
C ASN A 46 16.33 -1.79 -15.87
N PRO A 47 16.68 -0.71 -16.60
CA PRO A 47 15.68 0.21 -17.18
C PRO A 47 14.68 -0.46 -18.12
N GLY A 48 15.02 -1.61 -18.71
CA GLY A 48 14.08 -2.41 -19.51
C GLY A 48 12.97 -3.06 -18.67
N GLU A 49 13.31 -3.57 -17.49
CA GLU A 49 12.34 -4.18 -16.57
C GLU A 49 11.42 -3.13 -15.94
N ILE A 50 11.92 -1.91 -15.64
CA ILE A 50 11.06 -0.79 -15.22
C ILE A 50 9.97 -0.52 -16.25
N GLN A 51 10.39 -0.41 -17.52
CA GLN A 51 9.48 -0.08 -18.60
C GLN A 51 8.43 -1.18 -18.81
N ARG A 52 8.82 -2.44 -18.62
CA ARG A 52 7.92 -3.60 -18.64
C ARG A 52 6.89 -3.55 -17.50
N ILE A 53 7.33 -3.38 -16.25
CA ILE A 53 6.45 -3.31 -15.07
C ILE A 53 5.49 -2.12 -15.15
N ALA A 54 5.98 -0.95 -15.55
CA ALA A 54 5.15 0.26 -15.70
C ALA A 54 4.04 0.08 -16.74
N ARG A 55 4.31 -0.67 -17.82
CA ARG A 55 3.33 -0.99 -18.87
C ARG A 55 2.35 -2.07 -18.44
N GLU A 56 2.83 -3.15 -17.83
CA GLU A 56 2.00 -4.30 -17.44
C GLU A 56 1.10 -4.00 -16.23
N ARG A 57 1.65 -3.42 -15.16
CA ARG A 57 0.90 -3.19 -13.92
C ARG A 57 0.12 -1.89 -13.92
N TYR A 58 0.71 -0.83 -14.45
CA TYR A 58 0.18 0.53 -14.30
C TYR A 58 -0.29 1.15 -15.61
N LYS A 59 -0.24 0.41 -16.74
CA LYS A 59 -0.66 0.86 -18.07
C LYS A 59 -0.06 2.22 -18.47
N MET A 60 1.16 2.50 -18.03
CA MET A 60 1.84 3.77 -18.31
C MET A 60 2.28 3.84 -19.78
N LYS A 61 2.13 5.03 -20.38
CA LYS A 61 2.55 5.34 -21.76
C LYS A 61 3.58 6.47 -21.78
N LYS A 62 4.47 6.49 -22.79
CA LYS A 62 5.35 7.66 -23.01
C LYS A 62 4.57 8.81 -23.65
N ALA A 63 5.09 10.03 -23.53
CA ALA A 63 4.58 11.16 -24.29
C ALA A 63 4.75 10.88 -25.81
N ASN A 64 3.69 11.10 -26.60
CA ASN A 64 3.58 10.74 -28.02
C ASN A 64 3.51 9.23 -28.33
N GLU A 65 3.04 8.41 -27.40
CA GLU A 65 2.76 6.99 -27.64
C GLU A 65 1.24 6.71 -27.52
N ASP A 66 0.67 6.05 -28.54
CA ASP A 66 -0.70 5.54 -28.50
C ASP A 66 -0.68 4.06 -28.09
N VAL A 67 -1.38 3.74 -27.00
CA VAL A 67 -1.47 2.39 -26.42
C VAL A 67 -2.90 1.89 -26.56
N TYR A 68 -3.08 0.79 -27.28
CA TYR A 68 -4.38 0.14 -27.45
C TYR A 68 -4.47 -1.07 -26.53
N VAL A 69 -5.47 -1.10 -25.65
CA VAL A 69 -5.79 -2.27 -24.81
C VAL A 69 -7.00 -2.95 -25.44
N ILE A 70 -6.77 -4.11 -26.06
CA ILE A 70 -7.85 -4.91 -26.66
C ILE A 70 -8.40 -5.79 -25.54
N SER A 71 -9.63 -5.51 -25.10
CA SER A 71 -10.39 -6.42 -24.24
C SER A 71 -11.35 -7.21 -25.11
N GLU A 72 -11.28 -8.54 -25.03
CA GLU A 72 -12.33 -9.40 -25.58
C GLU A 72 -13.62 -9.11 -24.80
N VAL A 73 -14.66 -8.69 -25.52
CA VAL A 73 -16.00 -8.56 -24.95
C VAL A 73 -16.62 -9.94 -25.07
N ASP A 74 -16.75 -10.64 -23.95
CA ASP A 74 -17.57 -11.85 -23.90
C ASP A 74 -18.98 -11.50 -24.39
N PRO A 75 -19.51 -12.18 -25.42
CA PRO A 75 -20.88 -11.98 -25.86
C PRO A 75 -21.81 -12.58 -24.79
N ASP A 76 -22.63 -11.72 -24.16
CA ASP A 76 -23.73 -12.10 -23.26
C ASP A 76 -24.67 -13.16 -23.86
#